data_AF-A0A653V9A7-F1
#
_entry.id   AF-A0A653V9A7-F1
#
_cell.length_a   1.000
_cell.length_b   1.000
_cell.length_c   1.000
_cell.angle_alpha   90.00
_cell.angle_beta   90.00
_cell.angle_gamma   90.00
#
_symmetry.space_group_name_H-M   'P 1'
#
loop_
_entity.id
_entity.type
_entity.pdbx_description
1 polymer ?
#
loop_
_entity_poly.entity_id
_entity_poly.type
_entity_poly.pdbx_seq_one_letter_code
_entity_poly.pdbx_strand_id
1 'polypeptide(L)'
;MNTAHPTTSTSARQHARRSAATALALGLLAAGIALPTSVANADTLSTSAEPTGSTMTISHDGSGPAASTAQLDTLGALILRRLELADPVAESKWLSGKPVADPVREQAVVDEAVTLAEQQGVDPVLVTRVVRAQIAASKVVQRGLINHWTHNPWTAPTTAPDLATIRPQLDAIDTDLVTALGQLQTVAQDHRCAHLVDAERKHLDVGLDSLHRKGIDVAWNTFCAA
;
A
#
# COMPACT_ATOMS: atom_id res chain seq x y z
N MET A 1 37.66 -42.00 50.68
CA MET A 1 36.61 -42.84 50.08
C MET A 1 36.03 -42.07 48.91
N ASN A 2 36.20 -42.62 47.71
CA ASN A 2 35.74 -42.13 46.41
C ASN A 2 34.21 -42.06 46.33
N THR A 3 33.69 -41.09 45.56
CA THR A 3 32.82 -41.27 44.37
C THR A 3 32.33 -39.87 43.92
N ALA A 4 32.95 -39.27 42.90
CA ALA A 4 32.60 -39.37 41.48
C ALA A 4 31.41 -38.47 41.06
N HIS A 5 31.74 -37.36 40.38
CA HIS A 5 30.86 -36.59 39.50
C HIS A 5 30.45 -37.41 38.27
N PRO A 6 29.34 -37.03 37.62
CA PRO A 6 29.49 -36.68 36.20
C PRO A 6 28.80 -35.37 35.81
N THR A 7 29.56 -34.57 35.07
CA THR A 7 29.16 -33.48 34.20
C THR A 7 28.42 -34.00 32.97
N THR A 8 27.31 -33.38 32.57
CA THR A 8 26.72 -33.58 31.23
C THR A 8 26.69 -32.26 30.45
N SER A 9 27.17 -32.41 29.22
CA SER A 9 27.58 -31.38 28.27
C SER A 9 26.43 -30.83 27.44
N THR A 10 26.51 -29.52 27.19
CA THR A 10 26.19 -28.76 25.98
C THR A 10 25.68 -29.53 24.76
N SER A 11 24.55 -29.11 24.20
CA SER A 11 24.24 -29.32 22.79
C SER A 11 23.53 -28.10 22.17
N ALA A 12 24.35 -27.24 21.57
CA ALA A 12 23.90 -26.17 20.69
C ALA A 12 23.49 -26.78 19.34
N ARG A 13 22.21 -26.64 18.95
CA ARG A 13 21.74 -27.03 17.62
C ARG A 13 22.04 -25.91 16.63
N GLN A 14 23.16 -26.05 15.93
CA GLN A 14 23.45 -25.31 14.70
C GLN A 14 22.50 -25.76 13.59
N HIS A 15 21.57 -24.89 13.19
CA HIS A 15 20.87 -25.06 11.92
C HIS A 15 21.73 -24.51 10.78
N ALA A 16 22.30 -25.45 10.03
CA ALA A 16 23.13 -25.21 8.87
C ALA A 16 22.35 -24.49 7.75
N ARG A 17 22.92 -23.39 7.26
CA ARG A 17 22.52 -22.71 6.03
C ARG A 17 22.95 -23.58 4.85
N ARG A 18 22.03 -23.89 3.93
CA ARG A 18 22.36 -24.44 2.61
C ARG A 18 22.04 -23.39 1.55
N SER A 19 23.08 -22.77 1.04
CA SER A 19 23.07 -22.00 -0.20
C SER A 19 23.11 -22.98 -1.38
N ALA A 20 22.22 -22.83 -2.34
CA ALA A 20 22.35 -23.42 -3.66
C ALA A 20 22.22 -22.30 -4.69
N ALA A 21 23.36 -21.99 -5.31
CA ALA A 21 23.44 -21.19 -6.51
C ALA A 21 23.08 -22.08 -7.71
N THR A 22 22.21 -21.59 -8.59
CA THR A 22 22.04 -22.18 -9.92
C THR A 22 22.08 -21.04 -10.93
N ALA A 23 23.09 -21.13 -11.80
CA ALA A 23 23.34 -20.26 -12.92
C ALA A 23 22.71 -20.83 -14.21
N LEU A 24 22.81 -20.02 -15.28
CA LEU A 24 22.42 -20.25 -16.70
C LEU A 24 20.93 -19.99 -17.01
N ALA A 25 20.56 -19.34 -18.12
CA ALA A 25 21.26 -19.18 -19.39
C ALA A 25 20.90 -17.87 -20.13
N LEU A 26 21.88 -17.41 -20.90
CA LEU A 26 21.82 -16.44 -21.99
C LEU A 26 20.73 -16.75 -23.02
N GLY A 27 20.06 -15.71 -23.51
CA GLY A 27 19.25 -15.74 -24.72
C GLY A 27 19.16 -14.36 -25.36
N LEU A 28 20.19 -13.97 -26.12
CA LEU A 28 20.13 -12.87 -27.09
C LEU A 28 19.47 -13.38 -28.39
N LEU A 29 18.47 -12.67 -28.91
CA LEU A 29 18.14 -12.55 -30.34
C LEU A 29 17.30 -11.26 -30.49
N ALA A 30 17.86 -10.18 -31.02
CA ALA A 30 18.06 -9.85 -32.44
C ALA A 30 16.86 -9.09 -33.05
N ALA A 31 17.11 -7.79 -33.22
CA ALA A 31 16.64 -6.83 -34.22
C ALA A 31 15.41 -7.16 -35.10
N GLY A 32 14.46 -6.23 -35.08
CA GLY A 32 13.44 -6.05 -36.12
C GLY A 32 12.96 -4.61 -36.15
N ILE A 33 13.77 -3.71 -36.72
CA ILE A 33 13.34 -2.34 -37.06
C ILE A 33 12.62 -2.43 -38.41
N ALA A 34 11.35 -2.07 -38.45
CA ALA A 34 10.62 -1.80 -39.68
C ALA A 34 9.88 -0.48 -39.53
N LEU A 35 10.42 0.58 -40.15
CA LEU A 35 9.64 1.77 -40.51
C LEU A 35 8.84 1.46 -41.78
N PRO A 36 7.65 2.08 -41.93
CA PRO A 36 7.36 2.69 -43.22
C PRO A 36 6.82 4.13 -43.09
N THR A 37 7.55 5.01 -43.79
CA THR A 37 7.07 6.02 -44.76
C THR A 37 5.78 6.79 -44.45
N SER A 38 6.02 8.03 -44.04
CA SER A 38 5.16 9.21 -44.23
C SER A 38 4.71 9.34 -45.68
N VAL A 39 3.41 9.53 -45.89
CA VAL A 39 2.84 10.14 -47.11
C VAL A 39 1.94 11.28 -46.66
N ALA A 40 2.31 12.49 -47.07
CA ALA A 40 1.57 13.72 -46.91
C ALA A 40 0.32 13.73 -47.81
N ASN A 41 -0.51 14.78 -47.62
CA ASN A 41 -1.60 15.31 -48.46
C ASN A 41 -2.94 15.24 -47.69
N ALA A 42 -3.79 16.26 -47.65
CA ALA A 42 -3.77 17.59 -48.25
C ALA A 42 -4.68 18.51 -47.44
N ASP A 43 -4.48 19.81 -47.66
CA ASP A 43 -5.23 20.95 -47.19
C ASP A 43 -6.75 20.74 -47.07
N THR A 44 -7.30 21.09 -45.92
CA THR A 44 -8.67 21.60 -45.83
C THR A 44 -8.64 22.95 -45.14
N LEU A 45 -9.00 23.98 -45.92
CA LEU A 45 -9.19 25.36 -45.50
C LEU A 45 -10.20 25.42 -44.36
N SER A 46 -9.75 25.89 -43.20
CA SER A 46 -10.60 26.19 -42.05
C SER A 46 -11.13 27.62 -42.19
N THR A 47 -12.44 27.74 -42.45
CA THR A 47 -13.15 29.02 -42.41
C THR A 47 -13.32 29.43 -40.95
N SER A 48 -12.79 30.61 -40.59
CA SER A 48 -13.07 31.26 -39.31
C SER A 48 -14.51 31.78 -39.30
N ALA A 49 -15.26 31.37 -38.29
CA ALA A 49 -16.46 32.08 -37.86
C ALA A 49 -16.31 32.34 -36.36
N GLU A 50 -16.00 33.59 -36.01
CA GLU A 50 -16.13 34.10 -34.65
C GLU A 50 -17.61 34.26 -34.30
N PRO A 51 -18.01 33.91 -33.09
CA PRO A 51 -19.03 34.66 -32.38
C PRO A 51 -18.37 35.42 -31.23
N THR A 52 -18.38 36.75 -31.33
CA THR A 52 -18.15 37.66 -30.22
C THR A 52 -19.22 37.39 -29.15
N GLY A 53 -18.81 36.74 -28.07
CA GLY A 53 -19.68 36.50 -26.92
C GLY A 53 -18.81 36.19 -25.69
N SER A 54 -18.27 37.22 -25.05
CA SER A 54 -17.66 37.10 -23.72
C SER A 54 -18.74 36.77 -22.70
N THR A 55 -19.14 35.50 -22.65
CA THR A 55 -19.79 34.92 -21.49
C THR A 55 -18.67 34.44 -20.59
N MET A 56 -18.48 35.05 -19.43
CA MET A 56 -17.68 34.44 -18.38
C MET A 56 -18.42 33.18 -17.89
N THR A 57 -18.28 32.09 -18.63
CA THR A 57 -18.48 30.76 -18.08
C THR A 57 -17.39 30.58 -17.03
N ILE A 58 -17.77 30.71 -15.75
CA ILE A 58 -17.02 30.07 -14.68
C ILE A 58 -17.15 28.58 -14.96
N SER A 59 -16.18 28.03 -15.70
CA SER A 59 -16.02 26.59 -15.83
C SER A 59 -15.66 26.08 -14.44
N HIS A 60 -16.68 25.72 -13.66
CA HIS A 60 -16.52 24.90 -12.48
C HIS A 60 -16.25 23.47 -12.97
N ASP A 61 -15.07 23.24 -13.56
CA ASP A 61 -14.53 21.89 -13.69
C ASP A 61 -14.04 21.50 -12.30
N GLY A 62 -14.99 21.06 -11.48
CA GLY A 62 -14.78 20.64 -10.12
C GLY A 62 -15.92 19.74 -9.74
N SER A 63 -15.67 18.43 -9.82
CA SER A 63 -16.50 17.38 -9.23
C SER A 63 -17.15 17.88 -7.95
N GLY A 64 -18.49 17.94 -7.92
CA GLY A 64 -19.23 18.50 -6.80
C GLY A 64 -18.99 17.72 -5.49
N PRO A 65 -19.41 18.27 -4.33
CA PRO A 65 -19.15 17.69 -3.01
C PRO A 65 -19.50 16.21 -2.89
N ALA A 66 -20.59 15.77 -3.54
CA ALA A 66 -21.02 14.37 -3.54
C ALA A 66 -20.05 13.41 -4.25
N ALA A 67 -19.37 13.86 -5.31
CA ALA A 67 -18.38 13.05 -6.02
C ALA A 67 -17.11 12.87 -5.18
N SER A 68 -16.67 13.92 -4.49
CA SER A 68 -15.54 13.83 -3.55
C SER A 68 -15.84 12.93 -2.36
N THR A 69 -17.08 12.93 -1.84
CA THR A 69 -17.50 11.99 -0.80
C THR A 69 -17.40 10.54 -1.28
N ALA A 70 -17.96 10.20 -2.44
CA ALA A 70 -17.89 8.84 -2.97
C ALA A 70 -16.45 8.38 -3.26
N GLN A 71 -15.58 9.29 -3.69
CA GLN A 71 -14.15 9.02 -3.89
C GLN A 71 -13.43 8.78 -2.55
N LEU A 72 -13.74 9.56 -1.51
CA LEU A 72 -13.22 9.33 -0.16
C LEU A 72 -13.70 8.02 0.43
N ASP A 73 -14.98 7.66 0.28
CA ASP A 73 -15.53 6.37 0.68
C ASP A 73 -14.76 5.22 0.01
N THR A 74 -14.44 5.37 -1.29
CA THR A 74 -13.65 4.39 -2.05
C THR A 74 -12.23 4.26 -1.49
N LEU A 75 -11.56 5.38 -1.23
CA LEU A 75 -10.22 5.37 -0.62
C LEU A 75 -10.25 4.77 0.80
N GLY A 76 -11.25 5.10 1.61
CA GLY A 76 -11.43 4.59 2.96
C GLY A 76 -11.66 3.08 2.98
N ALA A 77 -12.47 2.55 2.07
CA ALA A 77 -12.68 1.12 1.92
C ALA A 77 -11.37 0.39 1.57
N LEU A 78 -10.54 0.94 0.67
CA LEU A 78 -9.24 0.36 0.31
C LEU A 78 -8.26 0.38 1.49
N ILE A 79 -8.19 1.48 2.23
CA ILE A 79 -7.36 1.63 3.43
C ILE A 79 -7.75 0.60 4.49
N LEU A 80 -9.05 0.49 4.78
CA LEU A 80 -9.56 -0.49 5.72
C LEU A 80 -9.23 -1.91 5.26
N ARG A 81 -9.51 -2.25 4.00
CA ARG A 81 -9.24 -3.58 3.45
C ARG A 81 -7.77 -3.96 3.53
N ARG A 82 -6.86 -3.01 3.30
CA ARG A 82 -5.43 -3.23 3.46
C ARG A 82 -5.04 -3.44 4.92
N LEU A 83 -5.64 -2.67 5.82
CA LEU A 83 -5.39 -2.79 7.26
C LEU A 83 -5.85 -4.14 7.81
N GLU A 84 -7.00 -4.65 7.36
CA GLU A 84 -7.52 -5.99 7.73
C GLU A 84 -6.54 -7.12 7.39
N LEU A 85 -5.71 -6.97 6.34
CA LEU A 85 -4.67 -7.95 6.02
C LEU A 85 -3.51 -7.94 7.04
N ALA A 86 -3.46 -6.99 7.98
CA ALA A 86 -2.50 -7.00 9.07
C ALA A 86 -2.69 -8.20 10.01
N ASP A 87 -3.93 -8.67 10.18
CA ASP A 87 -4.27 -9.81 11.04
C ASP A 87 -3.63 -11.11 10.54
N PRO A 88 -3.94 -11.61 9.32
CA PRO A 88 -3.30 -12.82 8.81
C PRO A 88 -1.78 -12.66 8.62
N VAL A 89 -1.27 -11.44 8.41
CA VAL A 89 0.19 -11.19 8.42
C VAL A 89 0.77 -11.37 9.82
N ALA A 90 0.08 -10.89 10.86
CA ALA A 90 0.49 -11.07 12.25
C ALA A 90 0.50 -12.55 12.62
N GLU A 91 -0.57 -13.29 12.27
CA GLU A 91 -0.68 -14.73 12.51
C GLU A 91 0.47 -15.50 11.84
N SER A 92 0.76 -15.19 10.57
CA SER A 92 1.83 -15.83 9.81
C SER A 92 3.21 -15.54 10.41
N LYS A 93 3.46 -14.30 10.83
CA LYS A 93 4.72 -13.89 11.49
C LYS A 93 4.87 -14.47 12.88
N TRP A 94 3.78 -14.57 13.63
CA TRP A 94 3.77 -15.24 14.93
C TRP A 94 4.20 -16.70 14.81
N LEU A 95 3.58 -17.45 13.91
CA LEU A 95 3.89 -18.87 13.72
C LEU A 95 5.29 -19.12 13.12
N SER A 96 5.74 -18.24 12.23
CA SER A 96 7.06 -18.38 11.59
C SER A 96 8.21 -17.76 12.38
N GLY A 97 7.93 -16.99 13.44
CA GLY A 97 8.93 -16.23 14.19
C GLY A 97 9.57 -15.08 13.39
N LYS A 98 9.00 -14.70 12.25
CA LYS A 98 9.51 -13.58 11.43
C LYS A 98 9.25 -12.24 12.13
N PRO A 99 10.16 -11.25 12.00
CA PRO A 99 9.96 -9.94 12.60
C PRO A 99 8.79 -9.18 11.96
N VAL A 100 8.15 -8.30 12.73
CA VAL A 100 7.12 -7.39 12.23
C VAL A 100 7.69 -6.44 11.18
N ALA A 101 8.86 -5.85 11.44
CA ALA A 101 9.51 -4.97 10.49
C ALA A 101 10.30 -5.78 9.44
N ASP A 102 10.13 -5.42 8.18
CA ASP A 102 10.92 -5.93 7.05
C ASP A 102 11.32 -4.73 6.18
N PRO A 103 12.38 -3.98 6.55
CA PRO A 103 12.72 -2.74 5.88
C PRO A 103 12.96 -2.88 4.38
N VAL A 104 13.49 -4.03 3.94
CA VAL A 104 13.76 -4.29 2.52
C VAL A 104 12.44 -4.45 1.76
N ARG A 105 11.50 -5.27 2.25
CA ARG A 105 10.19 -5.39 1.60
C ARG A 105 9.37 -4.11 1.73
N GLU A 106 9.41 -3.44 2.88
CA GLU A 106 8.70 -2.18 3.09
C GLU A 106 9.16 -1.10 2.10
N GLN A 107 10.46 -1.00 1.83
CA GLN A 107 10.98 -0.07 0.83
C GLN A 107 10.57 -0.47 -0.59
N ALA A 108 10.62 -1.77 -0.93
CA ALA A 108 10.16 -2.24 -2.25
C ALA A 108 8.68 -1.89 -2.51
N VAL A 109 7.80 -2.01 -1.52
CA VAL A 109 6.38 -1.59 -1.65
C VAL A 109 6.25 -0.09 -1.93
N VAL A 110 7.07 0.74 -1.29
CA VAL A 110 7.07 2.19 -1.55
C VAL A 110 7.58 2.48 -2.96
N ASP A 111 8.66 1.84 -3.39
CA ASP A 111 9.26 2.05 -4.72
C ASP A 111 8.31 1.61 -5.85
N GLU A 112 7.63 0.48 -5.67
CA GLU A 112 6.60 -0.03 -6.59
C GLU A 112 5.44 0.97 -6.73
N ALA A 113 4.92 1.48 -5.61
CA ALA A 113 3.83 2.45 -5.62
C ALA A 113 4.24 3.80 -6.23
N VAL A 114 5.46 4.27 -5.97
CA VAL A 114 6.00 5.51 -6.59
C VAL A 114 6.14 5.34 -8.09
N THR A 115 6.67 4.20 -8.55
CA THR A 115 6.79 3.91 -9.99
C THR A 115 5.43 3.92 -10.67
N LEU A 116 4.41 3.33 -10.04
CA LEU A 116 3.05 3.34 -10.55
C LEU A 116 2.46 4.75 -10.57
N ALA A 117 2.72 5.55 -9.53
CA ALA A 117 2.25 6.93 -9.45
C ALA A 117 2.77 7.77 -10.61
N GLU A 118 4.06 7.66 -10.93
CA GLU A 118 4.69 8.34 -12.07
C GLU A 118 4.05 7.92 -13.40
N GLN A 119 3.77 6.62 -13.58
CA GLN A 119 3.12 6.09 -14.78
C GLN A 119 1.68 6.60 -14.94
N GLN A 120 0.97 6.84 -13.84
CA GLN A 120 -0.42 7.30 -13.83
C GLN A 120 -0.57 8.82 -13.73
N GLY A 121 0.52 9.58 -13.59
CA GLY A 121 0.47 11.03 -13.38
C GLY A 121 -0.07 11.44 -12.00
N VAL A 122 0.09 10.58 -10.99
CA VAL A 122 -0.27 10.86 -9.59
C VAL A 122 0.97 11.39 -8.87
N ASP A 123 0.80 12.39 -7.98
CA ASP A 123 1.89 12.97 -7.17
C ASP A 123 2.66 11.90 -6.38
N PRO A 124 3.92 11.61 -6.74
CA PRO A 124 4.72 10.59 -6.07
C PRO A 124 4.99 10.93 -4.59
N VAL A 125 4.97 12.21 -4.21
CA VAL A 125 5.18 12.64 -2.83
C VAL A 125 3.96 12.28 -1.97
N LEU A 126 2.74 12.55 -2.45
CA LEU A 126 1.50 12.11 -1.80
C LEU A 126 1.48 10.59 -1.64
N VAL A 127 1.76 9.85 -2.71
CA VAL A 127 1.77 8.37 -2.69
C VAL A 127 2.80 7.84 -1.70
N THR A 128 4.03 8.37 -1.70
CA THR A 128 5.08 7.97 -0.74
C THR A 128 4.62 8.15 0.70
N ARG A 129 4.02 9.30 1.03
CA ARG A 129 3.52 9.56 2.38
C ARG A 129 2.44 8.56 2.77
N VAL A 130 1.40 8.42 1.96
CA VAL A 130 0.25 7.55 2.24
C VAL A 130 0.68 6.09 2.37
N VAL A 131 1.46 5.56 1.43
CA VAL A 131 1.90 4.14 1.48
C VAL A 131 2.75 3.85 2.72
N ARG A 132 3.63 4.78 3.12
CA ARG A 132 4.37 4.67 4.39
C ARG A 132 3.45 4.67 5.60
N ALA A 133 2.40 5.49 5.60
CA ALA A 133 1.38 5.48 6.64
C ALA A 133 0.61 4.13 6.68
N GLN A 134 0.27 3.56 5.53
CA GLN A 134 -0.36 2.23 5.46
C GLN A 134 0.53 1.11 6.03
N ILE A 135 1.83 1.14 5.72
CA ILE A 135 2.81 0.20 6.30
C ILE A 135 2.91 0.40 7.82
N ALA A 136 2.95 1.64 8.29
CA ALA A 136 2.99 1.94 9.71
C ALA A 136 1.72 1.46 10.44
N ALA A 137 0.54 1.67 9.86
CA ALA A 137 -0.75 1.23 10.38
C ALA A 137 -0.81 -0.30 10.52
N SER A 138 -0.42 -1.03 9.47
CA SER A 138 -0.35 -2.50 9.52
C SER A 138 0.59 -2.99 10.64
N LYS A 139 1.73 -2.31 10.86
CA LYS A 139 2.65 -2.64 11.96
C LYS A 139 2.07 -2.33 13.34
N VAL A 140 1.15 -1.38 13.49
CA VAL A 140 0.45 -1.12 14.76
C VAL A 140 -0.43 -2.32 15.12
N VAL A 141 -1.25 -2.78 14.18
CA VAL A 141 -2.14 -3.94 14.39
C VAL A 141 -1.32 -5.20 14.66
N GLN A 142 -0.31 -5.49 13.82
CA GLN A 142 0.57 -6.66 14.01
C GLN A 142 1.21 -6.69 15.40
N ARG A 143 1.77 -5.56 15.87
CA ARG A 143 2.37 -5.48 17.22
C ARG A 143 1.34 -5.64 18.32
N GLY A 144 0.14 -5.08 18.15
CA GLY A 144 -0.95 -5.22 19.11
C GLY A 144 -1.36 -6.68 19.30
N LEU A 145 -1.56 -7.41 18.19
CA LEU A 145 -1.92 -8.83 18.20
C LEU A 145 -0.80 -9.70 18.79
N ILE A 146 0.44 -9.52 18.34
CA ILE A 146 1.59 -10.26 18.87
C ILE A 146 1.76 -10.01 20.37
N ASN A 147 1.57 -8.77 20.82
CA ASN A 147 1.60 -8.43 22.24
C ASN A 147 0.45 -9.13 23.00
N HIS A 148 -0.75 -9.16 22.43
CA HIS A 148 -1.88 -9.87 23.03
C HIS A 148 -1.60 -11.37 23.20
N TRP A 149 -1.12 -12.05 22.16
CA TRP A 149 -0.78 -13.48 22.20
C TRP A 149 0.39 -13.79 23.13
N THR A 150 1.34 -12.87 23.28
CA THR A 150 2.43 -13.01 24.25
C THR A 150 1.91 -13.06 25.69
N HIS A 151 0.87 -12.28 26.02
CA HIS A 151 0.27 -12.24 27.35
C HIS A 151 -0.84 -13.29 27.55
N ASN A 152 -1.42 -13.79 26.45
CA ASN A 152 -2.54 -14.73 26.44
C ASN A 152 -2.24 -15.87 25.46
N PRO A 153 -1.25 -16.74 25.73
CA PRO A 153 -0.77 -17.71 24.75
C PRO A 153 -1.84 -18.70 24.28
N TRP A 154 -2.90 -18.92 25.07
CA TRP A 154 -4.03 -19.77 24.68
C TRP A 154 -4.96 -19.16 23.63
N THR A 155 -4.85 -17.85 23.33
CA THR A 155 -5.59 -17.19 22.24
C THR A 155 -4.78 -17.06 20.96
N ALA A 156 -3.53 -17.50 20.97
CA ALA A 156 -2.65 -17.42 19.82
C ALA A 156 -3.11 -18.33 18.67
N PRO A 157 -2.96 -17.91 17.40
CA PRO A 157 -3.33 -18.72 16.26
C PRO A 157 -2.45 -19.97 16.21
N THR A 158 -3.05 -21.10 15.84
CA THR A 158 -2.32 -22.36 15.58
C THR A 158 -2.12 -22.63 14.09
N THR A 159 -2.80 -21.87 13.24
CA THR A 159 -2.74 -21.93 11.77
C THR A 159 -2.76 -20.51 11.23
N ALA A 160 -2.08 -20.28 10.11
CA ALA A 160 -2.09 -19.00 9.41
C ALA A 160 -1.87 -19.24 7.91
N PRO A 161 -2.35 -18.34 7.04
CA PRO A 161 -1.96 -18.35 5.64
C PRO A 161 -0.45 -18.06 5.45
N ASP A 162 0.11 -18.50 4.33
CA ASP A 162 1.47 -18.13 3.93
C ASP A 162 1.49 -16.65 3.53
N LEU A 163 2.53 -15.91 3.90
CA LEU A 163 2.75 -14.55 3.42
C LEU A 163 2.77 -14.48 1.88
N ALA A 164 3.22 -15.54 1.19
CA ALA A 164 3.18 -15.62 -0.26
C ALA A 164 1.76 -15.55 -0.84
N THR A 165 0.72 -15.97 -0.10
CA THR A 165 -0.68 -15.88 -0.56
C THR A 165 -1.34 -14.55 -0.19
N ILE A 166 -0.79 -13.82 0.79
CA ILE A 166 -1.28 -12.50 1.19
C ILE A 166 -0.70 -11.40 0.30
N ARG A 167 0.57 -11.52 -0.10
CA ARG A 167 1.29 -10.50 -0.87
C ARG A 167 0.56 -10.05 -2.14
N PRO A 168 0.03 -10.94 -3.00
CA PRO A 168 -0.71 -10.51 -4.18
C PRO A 168 -1.97 -9.70 -3.86
N GLN A 169 -2.61 -9.93 -2.71
CA GLN A 169 -3.77 -9.15 -2.28
C GLN A 169 -3.36 -7.74 -1.85
N LEU A 170 -2.24 -7.62 -1.11
CA LEU A 170 -1.66 -6.32 -0.77
C LEU A 170 -1.26 -5.55 -2.02
N ASP A 171 -0.60 -6.21 -2.98
CA ASP A 171 -0.13 -5.58 -4.21
C ASP A 171 -1.31 -5.07 -5.09
N ALA A 172 -2.41 -5.83 -5.14
CA ALA A 172 -3.64 -5.41 -5.81
C ALA A 172 -4.26 -4.17 -5.14
N ILE A 173 -4.40 -4.18 -3.80
CA ILE A 173 -4.94 -3.03 -3.06
C ILE A 173 -4.02 -1.81 -3.19
N ASP A 174 -2.70 -1.99 -3.18
CA ASP A 174 -1.74 -0.89 -3.36
C ASP A 174 -1.87 -0.25 -4.75
N THR A 175 -2.16 -1.03 -5.79
CA THR A 175 -2.47 -0.51 -7.14
C THR A 175 -3.75 0.33 -7.15
N ASP A 176 -4.80 -0.17 -6.50
CA ASP A 176 -6.09 0.54 -6.39
C ASP A 176 -5.94 1.82 -5.55
N LEU A 177 -5.13 1.79 -4.49
CA LEU A 177 -4.82 2.95 -3.66
C LEU A 177 -4.16 4.07 -4.47
N VAL A 178 -3.14 3.76 -5.29
CA VAL A 178 -2.49 4.78 -6.14
C VAL A 178 -3.51 5.42 -7.10
N THR A 179 -4.36 4.59 -7.70
CA THR A 179 -5.42 5.06 -8.61
C THR A 179 -6.42 5.99 -7.90
N ALA A 180 -6.88 5.60 -6.72
CA ALA A 180 -7.81 6.39 -5.90
C ALA A 180 -7.18 7.71 -5.42
N LEU A 181 -5.90 7.70 -5.06
CA LEU A 181 -5.17 8.91 -4.69
C LEU A 181 -5.08 9.91 -5.84
N GLY A 182 -4.96 9.44 -7.09
CA GLY A 182 -5.00 10.29 -8.29
C GLY A 182 -6.26 11.14 -8.40
N GLN A 183 -7.40 10.60 -7.97
CA GLN A 183 -8.71 11.27 -7.98
C GLN A 183 -8.89 12.29 -6.84
N LEU A 184 -8.06 12.17 -5.80
CA LEU A 184 -8.19 12.93 -4.55
C LEU A 184 -7.02 13.88 -4.30
N GLN A 185 -6.12 14.08 -5.27
CA GLN A 185 -4.96 14.95 -5.12
C GLN A 185 -5.33 16.39 -4.71
N THR A 186 -6.39 16.94 -5.31
CA THR A 186 -6.90 18.28 -4.96
C THR A 186 -7.51 18.31 -3.56
N VAL A 187 -8.24 17.25 -3.17
CA VAL A 187 -8.80 17.10 -1.82
C VAL A 187 -7.69 17.05 -0.78
N ALA A 188 -6.60 16.32 -1.05
CA ALA A 188 -5.45 16.22 -0.16
C ALA A 188 -4.76 17.58 0.11
N GLN A 189 -4.88 18.54 -0.81
CA GLN A 189 -4.31 19.88 -0.70
C GLN A 189 -5.31 20.94 -0.20
N ASP A 190 -6.59 20.58 -0.05
CA ASP A 190 -7.63 21.53 0.36
C ASP A 190 -7.61 21.76 1.89
N HIS A 191 -7.84 23.00 2.31
CA HIS A 191 -7.95 23.38 3.72
C HIS A 191 -9.01 22.60 4.53
N ARG A 192 -10.01 22.02 3.86
CA ARG A 192 -11.06 21.18 4.47
C ARG A 192 -10.67 19.71 4.56
N CYS A 193 -9.52 19.30 4.04
CA CYS A 193 -9.08 17.91 4.00
C CYS A 193 -9.21 17.23 5.36
N ALA A 194 -8.74 17.88 6.43
CA ALA A 194 -8.78 17.32 7.78
C ALA A 194 -10.21 17.01 8.25
N HIS A 195 -11.17 17.88 7.93
CA HIS A 195 -12.58 17.65 8.27
C HIS A 195 -13.18 16.50 7.45
N LEU A 196 -12.84 16.40 6.17
CA LEU A 196 -13.30 15.31 5.30
C LEU A 196 -12.74 13.96 5.76
N VAL A 197 -11.45 13.90 6.11
CA VAL A 197 -10.81 12.70 6.64
C VAL A 197 -11.40 12.29 8.00
N ASP A 198 -11.70 13.24 8.88
CA ASP A 198 -12.34 12.94 10.18
C ASP A 198 -13.76 12.37 9.99
N ALA A 199 -14.54 12.92 9.05
CA ALA A 199 -15.85 12.38 8.70
C ALA A 199 -15.73 10.95 8.13
N GLU A 200 -14.78 10.71 7.24
CA GLU A 200 -14.54 9.40 6.64
C GLU A 200 -14.10 8.37 7.69
N ARG A 201 -13.17 8.72 8.58
CA ARG A 201 -12.75 7.84 9.68
C ARG A 201 -13.91 7.44 10.59
N LYS A 202 -14.78 8.38 10.94
CA LYS A 202 -15.99 8.10 11.75
C LYS A 202 -16.93 7.13 11.04
N HIS A 203 -17.01 7.20 9.71
CA HIS A 203 -17.79 6.25 8.93
C HIS A 203 -17.17 4.84 9.01
N LEU A 204 -15.84 4.72 8.85
CA LEU A 204 -15.11 3.46 8.92
C LEU A 204 -15.09 2.81 10.33
N ASP A 205 -15.16 3.62 11.39
CA ASP A 205 -15.04 3.14 12.77
C ASP A 205 -16.17 2.19 13.22
N VAL A 206 -17.29 2.15 12.50
CA VAL A 206 -18.45 1.33 12.83
C VAL A 206 -18.09 -0.16 12.73
N GLY A 207 -17.96 -0.81 13.88
CA GLY A 207 -17.67 -2.25 13.97
C GLY A 207 -16.18 -2.60 14.13
N LEU A 208 -15.28 -1.61 14.12
CA LEU A 208 -13.87 -1.85 14.40
C LEU A 208 -13.62 -2.00 15.90
N ASP A 209 -12.60 -2.77 16.29
CA ASP A 209 -12.09 -2.74 17.66
C ASP A 209 -11.14 -1.54 17.88
N SER A 210 -10.68 -1.34 19.11
CA SER A 210 -9.78 -0.23 19.43
C SER A 210 -8.41 -0.30 18.75
N LEU A 211 -7.91 -1.50 18.47
CA LEU A 211 -6.62 -1.71 17.82
C LEU A 211 -6.71 -1.33 16.34
N HIS A 212 -7.78 -1.75 15.66
CA HIS A 212 -8.07 -1.43 14.28
C HIS A 212 -8.37 0.06 14.08
N ARG A 213 -9.16 0.69 14.97
CA ARG A 213 -9.36 2.15 14.95
C ARG A 213 -8.03 2.91 15.04
N LYS A 214 -7.13 2.49 15.94
CA LYS A 214 -5.79 3.07 16.03
C LYS A 214 -4.96 2.86 14.76
N GLY A 215 -5.12 1.72 14.09
CA GLY A 215 -4.54 1.47 12.78
C GLY A 215 -5.06 2.45 11.73
N ILE A 216 -6.38 2.65 11.64
CA ILE A 216 -7.03 3.60 10.74
C ILE A 216 -6.53 5.03 10.98
N ASP A 217 -6.41 5.46 12.23
CA ASP A 217 -5.86 6.78 12.59
C ASP A 217 -4.46 6.99 12.01
N VAL A 218 -3.60 5.97 12.11
CA VAL A 218 -2.25 6.00 11.56
C VAL A 218 -2.27 5.96 10.03
N ALA A 219 -3.18 5.21 9.43
CA ALA A 219 -3.28 5.06 7.97
C ALA A 219 -3.61 6.38 7.27
N TRP A 220 -4.39 7.26 7.91
CA TRP A 220 -4.81 8.55 7.36
C TRP A 220 -3.91 9.73 7.69
N ASN A 221 -2.94 9.58 8.60
CA ASN A 221 -2.25 10.70 9.25
C ASN A 221 -1.40 11.58 8.31
N THR A 222 -1.09 11.12 7.11
CA THR A 222 -0.26 11.84 6.13
C THR A 222 -0.97 12.09 4.80
N PHE A 223 -2.27 11.82 4.72
CA PHE A 223 -3.05 12.05 3.49
C PHE A 223 -3.17 13.54 3.17
N CYS A 224 -3.63 14.34 4.14
CA CYS A 224 -3.69 15.79 3.98
C CYS A 224 -2.29 16.41 3.95
N ALA A 225 -2.10 17.40 3.08
CA ALA A 225 -0.91 18.25 3.10
C ALA A 225 -0.80 19.01 4.42
N ALA A 226 0.44 19.27 4.84
CA ALA A 226 0.75 20.03 6.05
C ALA A 226 0.57 21.53 5.84
#